data_AF-A0A2V8ZTN8-F1
#
_entry.id   AF-A0A2V8ZTN8-F1
#
_cell.length_a   1.000
_cell.length_b   1.000
_cell.length_c   1.000
_cell.angle_alpha   90.00
_cell.angle_beta   90.00
_cell.angle_gamma   90.00
#
_symmetry.space_group_name_H-M   'P 1'
#
loop_
_entity.id
_entity.type
_entity.pdbx_description
1 polymer ?
#
loop_
_entity_poly.entity_id
_entity_poly.type
_entity_poly.pdbx_seq_one_letter_code
_entity_poly.pdbx_strand_id
1 'polypeptide(L)'
;MGAAGWHICFDVLDRLLIGTPIGRIVAGEAMKFGWPRLNSEYAKQFGIETPSLRLRKQAQEYEEAREIQQALMPKEIPQMPGLEISGSWRPARIVGGDYFDVIKFGASRLGLCIADVSGKGMPAALLMSNLQAVVKALAAENTRPPTPDTTHPF
;
A
#
# COMPACT_ATOMS: atom_id res chain seq x y z
N MET A 1 -4.55 -12.38 11.56
CA MET A 1 -3.54 -13.42 11.79
C MET A 1 -3.40 -14.25 10.53
N GLY A 2 -2.14 -14.46 10.11
CA GLY A 2 -1.60 -15.31 9.03
C GLY A 2 -2.50 -15.93 7.97
N ALA A 3 -2.32 -15.52 6.71
CA ALA A 3 -2.40 -16.44 5.59
C ALA A 3 -0.98 -16.93 5.30
N ALA A 4 -0.54 -17.95 6.05
CA ALA A 4 0.66 -18.69 5.71
C ALA A 4 0.41 -19.39 4.37
N GLY A 5 1.26 -19.12 3.38
CA GLY A 5 1.26 -19.83 2.11
C GLY A 5 1.32 -21.33 2.37
N TRP A 6 0.42 -22.06 1.70
CA TRP A 6 0.25 -23.50 1.83
C TRP A 6 1.58 -24.22 1.55
N HIS A 7 2.13 -24.90 2.56
CA HIS A 7 3.17 -25.91 2.38
C HIS A 7 2.47 -27.22 2.00
N ILE A 8 2.58 -27.61 0.73
CA ILE A 8 2.39 -29.02 0.34
C ILE A 8 3.78 -29.55 0.01
N CYS A 9 4.41 -30.15 1.02
CA CYS A 9 5.58 -30.98 0.84
C CYS A 9 5.07 -32.32 0.32
N PHE A 10 5.09 -32.54 -1.00
CA PHE A 10 5.12 -33.90 -1.48
C PHE A 10 6.54 -34.40 -1.24
N ASP A 11 6.72 -35.19 -0.19
CA ASP A 11 7.72 -36.24 -0.19
C ASP A 11 7.41 -37.13 -1.41
N VAL A 12 7.97 -36.77 -2.57
CA VAL A 12 8.19 -37.74 -3.65
C VAL A 12 9.42 -38.56 -3.28
N LEU A 13 9.40 -39.12 -2.07
CA LEU A 13 10.30 -40.18 -1.63
C LEU A 13 9.74 -41.47 -2.24
N ASP A 14 10.22 -41.77 -3.44
CA ASP A 14 10.71 -43.12 -3.78
C ASP A 14 11.24 -43.19 -5.22
N ARG A 15 10.90 -42.23 -6.09
CA ARG A 15 11.27 -42.30 -7.52
C ARG A 15 12.54 -41.56 -7.94
N LEU A 16 13.24 -40.89 -7.02
CA LEU A 16 14.49 -40.18 -7.32
C LEU A 16 15.69 -40.72 -6.51
N LEU A 17 15.70 -42.02 -6.18
CA LEU A 17 16.83 -42.72 -5.57
C LEU A 17 18.02 -42.97 -6.52
N ILE A 18 18.35 -42.01 -7.41
CA ILE A 18 19.63 -41.96 -8.13
C ILE A 18 20.02 -40.49 -8.33
N GLY A 19 20.66 -39.88 -7.33
CA GLY A 19 21.28 -38.55 -7.47
C GLY A 19 20.92 -37.58 -6.35
N THR A 20 21.90 -36.75 -5.99
CA THR A 20 21.91 -35.77 -4.90
C THR A 20 20.58 -34.99 -4.78
N PRO A 21 19.96 -34.90 -3.59
CA PRO A 21 18.69 -34.21 -3.43
C PRO A 21 18.82 -32.72 -3.80
N ILE A 22 17.90 -32.25 -4.65
CA ILE A 22 17.74 -30.82 -4.90
C ILE A 22 17.12 -30.23 -3.62
N GLY A 23 17.85 -29.35 -2.95
CA GLY A 23 17.40 -28.72 -1.70
C GLY A 23 16.11 -27.91 -1.86
N ARG A 24 15.66 -27.27 -0.78
CA ARG A 24 14.44 -26.43 -0.78
C ARG A 24 14.51 -25.36 -1.88
N ILE A 25 13.72 -25.51 -2.93
CA ILE A 25 13.54 -24.49 -3.95
C ILE A 25 12.40 -23.57 -3.53
N VAL A 26 12.66 -22.26 -3.44
CA VAL A 26 11.65 -21.26 -3.08
C VAL A 26 11.51 -20.19 -4.16
N ALA A 27 10.26 -19.78 -4.40
CA ALA A 27 9.90 -18.64 -5.23
C ALA A 27 10.61 -18.61 -6.61
N GLY A 28 11.44 -17.59 -6.87
CA GLY A 28 12.08 -17.36 -8.18
C GLY A 28 12.99 -18.49 -8.65
N GLU A 29 13.56 -19.29 -7.75
CA GLU A 29 14.40 -20.43 -8.14
C GLU A 29 13.61 -21.57 -8.78
N ALA A 30 12.32 -21.71 -8.44
CA ALA A 30 11.44 -22.73 -9.05
C ALA A 30 11.27 -22.52 -10.56
N MET A 31 11.39 -21.27 -11.01
CA MET A 31 11.30 -20.93 -12.44
C MET A 31 12.40 -21.61 -13.27
N LYS A 32 13.57 -21.88 -12.67
CA LYS A 32 14.68 -22.58 -13.33
C LYS A 32 14.40 -24.07 -13.57
N PHE A 33 13.36 -24.62 -12.93
CA PHE A 33 12.99 -26.03 -12.99
C PHE A 33 11.68 -26.28 -13.76
N GLY A 34 11.29 -25.37 -14.67
CA GLY A 34 10.11 -25.58 -15.52
C GLY A 34 8.77 -25.47 -14.77
N TRP A 35 8.76 -24.82 -13.61
CA TRP A 35 7.59 -24.63 -12.75
C TRP A 35 6.30 -24.18 -13.49
N PRO A 36 6.34 -23.26 -14.47
CA PRO A 36 5.12 -22.86 -15.19
C PRO A 36 4.43 -24.01 -15.94
N ARG A 37 5.21 -24.95 -16.49
CA ARG A 37 4.69 -26.14 -17.17
C ARG A 37 4.08 -27.11 -16.16
N LEU A 38 4.82 -27.47 -15.11
CA LEU A 38 4.36 -28.39 -14.07
C LEU A 38 3.08 -27.90 -13.39
N ASN A 39 3.05 -26.62 -13.04
CA ASN A 39 1.88 -26.00 -12.41
C ASN A 39 0.65 -26.02 -13.35
N SER A 40 0.83 -25.87 -14.67
CA SER A 40 -0.24 -25.99 -15.66
C SER A 40 -0.74 -27.43 -15.84
N GLU A 41 0.16 -28.41 -15.85
CA GLU A 41 -0.17 -29.84 -15.94
C GLU A 41 -0.94 -30.32 -14.71
N TYR A 42 -0.48 -29.99 -13.50
CA TYR A 42 -1.17 -30.35 -12.26
C TYR A 42 -2.48 -29.60 -12.08
N ALA A 43 -2.56 -28.33 -12.47
CA ALA A 43 -3.81 -27.58 -12.46
C ALA A 43 -4.89 -28.25 -13.33
N LYS A 44 -4.52 -28.72 -14.53
CA LYS A 44 -5.43 -29.49 -15.39
C LYS A 44 -5.80 -30.85 -14.77
N GLN A 45 -4.83 -31.54 -14.20
CA GLN A 45 -5.03 -32.87 -13.61
C GLN A 45 -5.95 -32.83 -12.37
N PHE A 46 -5.84 -31.80 -11.54
CA PHE A 46 -6.62 -31.63 -10.32
C PHE A 46 -7.85 -30.71 -10.49
N GLY A 47 -8.12 -30.23 -11.72
CA GLY A 47 -9.23 -29.31 -12.00
C GLY A 47 -9.13 -27.97 -11.27
N ILE A 48 -7.91 -27.55 -10.89
CA ILE A 48 -7.67 -26.30 -10.19
C ILE A 48 -7.50 -25.20 -11.25
N GLU A 49 -8.40 -24.23 -11.30
CA GLU A 49 -8.19 -23.03 -12.10
C GLU A 49 -6.96 -22.29 -11.59
N THR A 50 -5.88 -22.30 -12.38
CA THR A 50 -4.72 -21.47 -12.05
C THR A 50 -5.09 -20.01 -12.26
N PRO A 51 -4.86 -19.12 -11.29
CA PRO A 51 -5.06 -17.69 -11.53
C PRO A 51 -4.26 -17.27 -12.75
N SER A 52 -4.95 -16.79 -13.79
CA SER A 52 -4.30 -16.40 -15.03
C SER A 52 -3.21 -15.36 -14.75
N LEU A 53 -2.14 -15.34 -15.56
CA LEU A 53 -1.06 -14.36 -15.41
C LEU A 53 -1.60 -12.92 -15.39
N ARG A 54 -2.73 -12.65 -16.07
CA ARG A 54 -3.42 -11.35 -16.04
C ARG A 54 -3.96 -11.02 -14.65
N LEU A 55 -4.66 -11.95 -14.00
CA LEU A 55 -5.21 -11.75 -12.65
C LEU A 55 -4.08 -11.53 -11.63
N ARG A 56 -2.98 -12.27 -11.75
CA ARG A 56 -1.80 -12.08 -10.89
C ARG A 56 -1.15 -10.72 -11.07
N LYS A 57 -0.95 -10.28 -12.31
CA LYS A 57 -0.43 -8.94 -12.62
C LYS A 57 -1.35 -7.86 -12.09
N GLN A 58 -2.65 -7.98 -12.30
CA GLN A 58 -3.62 -7.01 -11.82
C GLN A 58 -3.65 -6.94 -10.27
N ALA A 59 -3.56 -8.08 -9.59
CA ALA A 59 -3.45 -8.10 -8.14
C ALA A 59 -2.16 -7.41 -7.65
N GLN A 60 -1.05 -7.62 -8.36
CA GLN A 60 0.22 -6.96 -8.05
C GLN A 60 0.13 -5.44 -8.24
N GLU A 61 -0.43 -4.97 -9.37
CA GLU A 61 -0.64 -3.54 -9.63
C GLU A 61 -1.53 -2.88 -8.55
N TYR A 62 -2.54 -3.60 -8.05
CA TYR A 62 -3.38 -3.10 -6.96
C TYR A 62 -2.63 -3.01 -5.62
N GLU A 63 -1.75 -3.98 -5.31
CA GLU A 63 -0.95 -3.94 -4.09
C GLU A 63 0.06 -2.79 -4.14
N GLU A 64 0.73 -2.60 -5.29
CA GLU A 64 1.63 -1.47 -5.51
C GLU A 64 0.90 -0.12 -5.32
N ALA A 65 -0.33 0.00 -5.85
CA ALA A 65 -1.13 1.21 -5.66
C ALA A 65 -1.53 1.44 -4.19
N ARG A 66 -1.77 0.37 -3.41
CA ARG A 66 -2.01 0.47 -1.97
C ARG A 66 -0.77 0.98 -1.24
N GLU A 67 0.40 0.46 -1.57
CA GLU A 67 1.66 0.92 -0.97
C GLU A 67 1.90 2.41 -1.25
N ILE A 68 1.67 2.84 -2.49
CA ILE A 68 1.74 4.25 -2.88
C ILE A 68 0.76 5.08 -2.05
N GLN A 69 -0.52 4.69 -1.99
CA GLN A 69 -1.53 5.44 -1.24
C GLN A 69 -1.22 5.50 0.26
N GLN A 70 -0.73 4.40 0.83
CA GLN A 70 -0.31 4.36 2.23
C GLN A 70 0.90 5.28 2.49
N ALA A 71 1.84 5.37 1.55
CA ALA A 71 2.99 6.27 1.64
C ALA A 71 2.60 7.75 1.56
N LEU A 72 1.44 8.07 0.95
CA LEU A 72 0.89 9.41 0.94
C LEU A 72 0.29 9.81 2.29
N MET A 73 -0.25 8.87 3.07
CA MET A 73 -0.86 9.16 4.37
C MET A 73 0.14 9.76 5.37
N PRO A 74 -0.32 10.55 6.36
CA PRO A 74 0.56 11.07 7.41
C PRO A 74 1.27 9.93 8.13
N LYS A 75 2.61 9.92 8.07
CA LYS A 75 3.44 8.93 8.78
C LYS A 75 3.57 9.25 10.26
N GLU A 76 3.54 10.53 10.58
CA GLU A 76 3.59 11.07 11.92
C GLU A 76 2.49 12.12 12.04
N ILE A 77 1.83 12.14 13.20
CA ILE A 77 0.80 13.11 13.51
C ILE A 77 1.40 14.12 14.47
N PRO A 78 1.56 15.40 14.07
CA PRO A 78 2.05 16.44 14.95
C PRO A 78 1.19 16.55 16.20
N GLN A 79 1.85 16.54 17.37
CA GLN A 79 1.20 16.81 18.65
C GLN A 79 1.39 18.28 19.05
N MET A 80 0.47 18.79 19.86
CA MET A 80 0.51 20.13 20.42
C MET A 80 0.17 20.07 21.92
N PRO A 81 0.81 20.87 22.79
CA PRO A 81 0.50 20.86 24.21
C PRO A 81 -1.01 21.02 24.48
N GLY A 82 -1.57 20.12 25.29
CA GLY A 82 -3.00 20.10 25.60
C GLY A 82 -3.90 19.39 24.57
N LEU A 83 -3.36 18.90 23.46
CA LEU A 83 -4.08 18.07 22.48
C LEU A 83 -3.37 16.73 22.29
N GLU A 84 -4.15 15.65 22.35
CA GLU A 84 -3.74 14.31 21.92
C GLU A 84 -4.44 13.99 20.60
N ILE A 85 -3.64 13.76 19.55
CA ILE A 85 -4.18 13.53 18.20
C ILE A 85 -3.69 12.18 17.70
N SER A 86 -4.65 11.32 17.37
CA SER A 86 -4.42 10.01 16.77
C SER A 86 -5.25 9.87 15.50
N GLY A 87 -4.71 9.12 14.54
CA GLY A 87 -5.34 8.91 13.23
C GLY A 87 -5.09 7.49 12.76
N SER A 88 -6.09 6.89 12.13
CA SER A 88 -5.98 5.59 11.49
C SER A 88 -6.73 5.62 10.17
N TRP A 89 -6.12 5.06 9.14
CA TRP A 89 -6.71 4.95 7.83
C TRP A 89 -6.84 3.48 7.45
N ARG A 90 -8.07 3.06 7.11
CA ARG A 90 -8.42 1.68 6.77
C ARG A 90 -9.38 1.69 5.58
N PRO A 91 -8.89 1.53 4.34
CA PRO A 91 -9.76 1.54 3.18
C PRO A 91 -10.67 0.30 3.19
N ALA A 92 -11.92 0.47 2.70
CA ALA A 92 -12.87 -0.63 2.54
C ALA A 92 -12.47 -1.63 1.43
N ARG A 93 -11.53 -1.25 0.56
CA ARG A 93 -10.94 -2.07 -0.51
C ARG A 93 -9.42 -1.95 -0.43
N ILE A 94 -8.72 -2.35 -1.50
CA ILE A 94 -7.26 -2.23 -1.58
C ILE A 94 -6.81 -0.76 -1.46
N VAL A 95 -7.55 0.16 -2.09
CA VAL A 95 -7.39 1.62 -2.04
C VAL A 95 -8.73 2.34 -1.86
N GLY A 96 -8.73 3.58 -1.38
CA GLY A 96 -9.93 4.36 -1.03
C GLY A 96 -9.89 5.84 -1.43
N GLY A 97 -11.02 6.54 -1.27
CA GLY A 97 -11.12 7.99 -1.47
C GLY A 97 -10.81 8.81 -0.21
N ASP A 98 -10.77 8.15 0.94
CA ASP A 98 -10.60 8.76 2.25
C ASP A 98 -9.17 9.31 2.42
N TYR A 99 -9.08 10.52 2.94
CA TYR A 99 -7.82 11.20 3.26
C TYR A 99 -7.95 11.92 4.59
N PHE A 100 -6.87 11.91 5.36
CA PHE A 100 -6.73 12.83 6.48
C PHE A 100 -5.29 13.36 6.56
N ASP A 101 -5.13 14.53 7.16
CA ASP A 101 -3.82 15.14 7.44
C ASP A 101 -3.88 16.03 8.67
N VAL A 102 -2.74 16.16 9.36
CA VAL A 102 -2.59 17.07 10.51
C VAL A 102 -1.36 17.92 10.24
N ILE A 103 -1.59 19.19 9.97
CA ILE A 103 -0.58 20.11 9.45
C ILE A 103 -0.31 21.20 10.48
N LYS A 104 0.96 21.45 10.78
CA LYS A 104 1.35 22.45 11.77
C LYS A 104 1.61 23.81 11.13
N PHE A 105 0.95 24.85 11.64
CA PHE A 105 1.08 26.24 11.18
C PHE A 105 1.78 27.11 12.24
N GLY A 106 3.10 27.01 12.30
CA GLY A 106 3.90 27.69 13.33
C GLY A 106 3.84 26.98 14.69
N ALA A 107 4.02 27.71 15.79
CA ALA A 107 4.19 27.11 17.12
C ALA A 107 2.88 26.63 17.76
N SER A 108 1.74 27.28 17.48
CA SER A 108 0.51 27.15 18.26
C SER A 108 -0.76 26.88 17.44
N ARG A 109 -0.64 26.60 16.14
CA ARG A 109 -1.79 26.29 15.28
C ARG A 109 -1.58 24.95 14.59
N LEU A 110 -2.64 24.16 14.56
CA LEU A 110 -2.75 22.93 13.78
C LEU A 110 -3.95 23.07 12.85
N GLY A 111 -3.83 22.57 11.63
CA GLY A 111 -4.95 22.31 10.73
C GLY A 111 -5.18 20.81 10.65
N LEU A 112 -6.46 20.42 10.74
CA LEU A 112 -6.91 19.06 10.50
C LEU A 112 -7.63 19.03 9.15
N CYS A 113 -7.17 18.18 8.25
CA CYS A 113 -7.86 17.89 7.00
C CYS A 113 -8.47 16.50 7.10
N ILE A 114 -9.77 16.37 6.79
CA ILE A 114 -10.45 15.09 6.60
C ILE A 114 -11.28 15.24 5.32
N ALA A 115 -11.15 14.30 4.40
CA ALA A 115 -11.86 14.32 3.14
C ALA A 115 -12.30 12.90 2.74
N ASP A 116 -13.46 12.83 2.10
CA ASP A 116 -13.98 11.63 1.44
C ASP A 116 -14.26 11.99 -0.02
N VAL A 117 -13.46 11.42 -0.92
CA VAL A 117 -13.63 11.62 -2.35
C VAL A 117 -14.70 10.68 -2.88
N SER A 118 -15.75 11.27 -3.47
CA SER A 118 -16.84 10.54 -4.11
C SER A 118 -16.33 9.53 -5.15
N GLY A 119 -16.73 8.27 -4.99
CA GLY A 119 -16.31 7.17 -5.85
C GLY A 119 -15.84 5.97 -5.02
N LYS A 120 -15.16 5.01 -5.66
CA LYS A 120 -14.56 3.86 -4.96
C LYS A 120 -13.37 3.29 -5.72
N GLY A 121 -12.44 2.69 -4.98
CA GLY A 121 -11.28 2.02 -5.57
C GLY A 121 -10.34 2.99 -6.28
N MET A 122 -9.73 2.55 -7.39
CA MET A 122 -8.63 3.27 -8.04
C MET A 122 -8.96 4.71 -8.49
N PRO A 123 -10.10 4.99 -9.13
CA PRO A 123 -10.41 6.35 -9.56
C PRO A 123 -10.52 7.33 -8.39
N ALA A 124 -11.15 6.92 -7.28
CA ALA A 124 -11.25 7.73 -6.07
C ALA A 124 -9.88 7.92 -5.40
N ALA A 125 -9.05 6.89 -5.38
CA ALA A 125 -7.70 6.95 -4.85
C ALA A 125 -6.80 7.94 -5.60
N LEU A 126 -6.90 7.98 -6.94
CA LEU A 126 -6.16 8.94 -7.77
C LEU A 126 -6.59 10.39 -7.51
N LEU A 127 -7.89 10.64 -7.42
CA LEU A 127 -8.43 11.96 -7.08
C LEU A 127 -8.03 12.39 -5.66
N MET A 128 -8.04 11.45 -4.71
CA MET A 128 -7.55 11.67 -3.35
C MET A 128 -6.08 12.09 -3.35
N SER A 129 -5.21 11.41 -4.10
CA SER A 129 -3.79 11.77 -4.21
C SER A 129 -3.60 13.19 -4.74
N ASN A 130 -4.41 13.61 -5.71
CA ASN A 130 -4.39 14.97 -6.22
C ASN A 130 -4.85 15.99 -5.17
N LEU A 131 -5.94 15.69 -4.44
CA LEU A 131 -6.42 16.53 -3.35
C LEU A 131 -5.34 16.73 -2.28
N GLN A 132 -4.67 15.64 -1.86
CA GLN A 132 -3.56 15.73 -0.92
C GLN A 132 -2.46 16.67 -1.43
N ALA A 133 -2.05 16.52 -2.69
CA ALA A 133 -0.96 17.33 -3.25
C ALA A 133 -1.30 18.83 -3.18
N VAL A 134 -2.55 19.18 -3.53
CA VAL A 134 -3.05 20.57 -3.44
C VAL A 134 -3.09 21.04 -1.98
N VAL A 135 -3.62 20.24 -1.05
CA VAL A 135 -3.68 20.59 0.38
C VAL A 135 -2.28 20.86 0.93
N LYS A 136 -1.30 19.98 0.65
CA LYS A 136 0.09 20.16 1.08
C LYS A 136 0.73 21.40 0.48
N ALA A 137 0.46 21.70 -0.80
CA ALA A 137 0.97 22.89 -1.46
C ALA A 137 0.44 24.18 -0.80
N LEU A 138 -0.89 24.27 -0.63
CA LEU A 138 -1.54 25.44 -0.02
C LEU A 138 -1.17 25.60 1.46
N ALA A 139 -0.97 24.50 2.18
CA ALA A 139 -0.54 24.57 3.57
C ALA A 139 0.91 25.06 3.68
N ALA A 140 1.80 24.63 2.78
CA ALA A 140 3.18 25.11 2.75
C ALA A 140 3.26 26.64 2.55
N GLU A 141 2.43 27.21 1.69
CA GLU A 141 2.35 28.66 1.49
C GLU A 141 1.97 29.43 2.77
N ASN A 142 1.07 28.87 3.57
CA ASN A 142 0.55 29.47 4.80
C ASN A 142 1.37 29.18 6.07
N THR A 143 2.46 28.42 5.95
CA THR A 143 3.44 28.20 7.05
C THR A 143 4.52 29.28 7.11
N ARG A 144 4.60 30.18 6.12
CA ARG A 144 5.46 31.36 6.21
C ARG A 144 4.93 32.30 7.30
N PRO A 145 5.79 32.84 8.19
CA PRO A 145 5.36 33.87 9.12
C PRO A 145 4.79 35.04 8.31
N PRO A 146 3.68 35.67 8.77
CA PRO A 146 3.21 36.89 8.12
C PRO A 146 4.37 37.89 8.10
N THR A 147 4.62 38.50 6.94
CA THR A 147 5.54 39.63 6.84
C THR A 147 5.16 40.64 7.91
N PRO A 148 6.10 41.13 8.74
CA PRO A 148 5.79 42.15 9.74
C PRO A 148 5.09 43.30 9.04
N ASP A 149 3.93 43.69 9.55
CA ASP A 149 3.23 44.85 9.05
C ASP A 149 4.09 46.09 9.36
N THR A 150 4.77 46.60 8.33
CA THR A 150 5.60 47.80 8.44
C THR A 150 4.78 49.08 8.34
N THR A 151 3.45 49.01 8.23
CA THR A 151 2.59 50.20 8.05
C THR A 151 2.16 50.87 9.36
N HIS A 152 2.47 50.27 10.52
CA HIS A 152 2.21 50.88 11.83
C HIS A 152 3.46 50.85 12.74
N PRO A 153 4.25 51.94 12.78
CA PRO A 153 5.32 52.08 13.77
C PRO A 153 4.70 52.30 15.16
N PHE A 154 5.18 51.55 16.15
CA PHE A 154 5.01 51.87 17.57
C PHE A 154 5.84 53.10 17.93
#